data_AF-A0A545W050-F1
#
_entry.id   AF-A0A545W050-F1
#
_cell.length_a   1.000
_cell.length_b   1.000
_cell.length_c   1.000
_cell.angle_alpha   90.00
_cell.angle_beta   90.00
_cell.angle_gamma   90.00
#
_symmetry.space_group_name_H-M   'P 1'
#
loop_
_entity.id
_entity.type
_entity.pdbx_description
1 polymer ?
#
loop_
_entity_poly.entity_id
_entity_poly.type
_entity_poly.pdbx_seq_one_letter_code
_entity_poly.pdbx_strand_id
1 'polypeptide(L)'
;MAARQGRVNNNGPTHFLCIPLLRRQLARNVVAFRADVTNINAAPPLPLPSSAVRPPGTMHITLGVMSLPQPAQLARAVALLRGLCPRTVLAETRAALRRRRGAGRGLACSPRVASQKNEKNEEEEEDDDGSVWLTLKGLHAMQDPSSTGVLYAPPLDANGDNGPGHGRGQQDAGLLFAFCQAVRQRFMDAGLMEPDRRPFLLHATVVNTTHVKSHERGLGQGSGPGAGPGAATAGRGRGGRERMMLDARTLLEEYAEHVWLDRHEVRSLAICRMGAKPKGDRGDEAYEVVEEVAV
;
A
#
# COMPACT_ATOMS: atom_id res chain seq x y z
N MET A 1 -7.88 -6.02 -47.26
CA MET A 1 -7.71 -7.04 -46.21
C MET A 1 -7.41 -6.33 -44.89
N ALA A 2 -8.45 -5.91 -44.17
CA ALA A 2 -8.31 -5.18 -42.91
C ALA A 2 -7.89 -6.17 -41.81
N ALA A 3 -6.67 -6.03 -41.30
CA ALA A 3 -6.20 -6.78 -40.15
C ALA A 3 -7.05 -6.41 -38.93
N ARG A 4 -7.81 -7.38 -38.43
CA ARG A 4 -8.51 -7.30 -37.14
C ARG A 4 -7.48 -7.08 -36.04
N GLN A 5 -7.28 -5.84 -35.64
CA GLN A 5 -6.62 -5.52 -34.38
C GLN A 5 -7.50 -6.05 -33.26
N GLY A 6 -7.02 -7.09 -32.59
CA GLY A 6 -7.63 -7.62 -31.38
C GLY A 6 -7.72 -6.52 -30.34
N ARG A 7 -8.94 -6.10 -30.03
CA ARG A 7 -9.24 -5.16 -28.96
C ARG A 7 -8.95 -5.86 -27.64
N VAL A 8 -7.76 -5.66 -27.07
CA VAL A 8 -7.48 -6.08 -25.69
C VAL A 8 -8.20 -5.09 -24.78
N ASN A 9 -9.45 -5.40 -24.44
CA ASN A 9 -10.18 -4.71 -23.38
C ASN A 9 -9.59 -5.11 -22.03
N ASN A 10 -8.36 -4.66 -21.73
CA ASN A 10 -7.82 -4.70 -20.37
C ASN A 10 -8.30 -3.46 -19.64
N ASN A 11 -9.53 -3.51 -19.12
CA ASN A 11 -10.12 -2.44 -18.31
C ASN A 11 -9.57 -2.41 -16.87
N GLY A 12 -8.47 -3.11 -16.61
CA GLY A 12 -7.81 -3.16 -15.31
C GLY A 12 -6.76 -2.05 -15.16
N PRO A 13 -6.33 -1.76 -13.92
CA PRO A 13 -5.21 -0.87 -13.70
C PRO A 13 -3.94 -1.45 -14.34
N THR A 14 -3.11 -0.58 -14.89
CA THR A 14 -1.83 -0.96 -15.52
C THR A 14 -0.63 -0.31 -14.85
N HIS A 15 -0.85 0.81 -14.17
CA HIS A 15 0.17 1.55 -13.44
C HIS A 15 -0.40 2.01 -12.10
N PHE A 16 0.50 2.41 -11.20
CA PHE A 16 0.12 2.98 -9.92
C PHE A 16 1.12 4.06 -9.52
N LEU A 17 0.62 5.05 -8.77
CA LEU A 17 1.43 6.07 -8.12
C LEU A 17 1.70 5.61 -6.68
N CYS A 18 2.94 5.70 -6.23
CA CYS A 18 3.32 5.23 -4.90
C CYS A 18 4.46 6.02 -4.25
N ILE A 19 4.64 5.77 -2.96
CA ILE A 19 5.89 5.99 -2.22
C ILE A 19 6.64 4.65 -2.19
N PRO A 20 7.83 4.53 -2.83
CA PRO A 20 8.69 3.36 -2.70
C PRO A 20 9.27 3.26 -1.28
N LEU A 21 9.30 2.05 -0.71
CA LEU A 21 9.72 1.85 0.69
C LEU A 21 11.04 1.07 0.87
N LEU A 22 11.69 0.66 -0.22
CA LEU A 22 12.85 -0.22 -0.13
C LEU A 22 14.02 0.44 0.63
N ARG A 23 14.29 -0.05 1.84
CA ARG A 23 15.41 0.35 2.70
C ARG A 23 16.04 -0.88 3.35
N ARG A 24 17.28 -0.72 3.83
CA ARG A 24 18.00 -1.80 4.53
C ARG A 24 17.29 -2.27 5.80
N GLN A 25 16.61 -1.37 6.53
CA GLN A 25 15.85 -1.74 7.73
C GLN A 25 14.63 -2.58 7.36
N LEU A 26 13.77 -2.07 6.47
CA LEU A 26 12.59 -2.79 5.99
C LEU A 26 12.95 -4.16 5.40
N ALA A 27 13.98 -4.23 4.55
CA ALA A 27 14.42 -5.50 3.95
C ALA A 27 14.84 -6.52 5.01
N ARG A 28 15.56 -6.11 6.05
CA ARG A 28 15.94 -6.99 7.17
C ARG A 28 14.71 -7.49 7.93
N ASN A 29 13.78 -6.59 8.27
CA ASN A 29 12.58 -6.92 9.03
C ASN A 29 11.64 -7.86 8.25
N VAL A 30 11.47 -7.62 6.95
CA VAL A 30 10.66 -8.50 6.07
C VAL A 30 11.29 -9.88 5.88
N VAL A 31 12.62 -9.97 5.78
CA VAL A 31 13.32 -11.25 5.72
C VAL A 31 13.15 -12.03 7.02
N ALA A 32 13.28 -11.36 8.17
CA ALA A 32 13.07 -11.98 9.48
C ALA A 32 11.62 -12.48 9.63
N PHE A 33 10.64 -11.63 9.30
CA PHE A 33 9.22 -11.99 9.27
C PHE A 33 8.96 -13.19 8.36
N ARG A 34 9.51 -13.17 7.13
CA ARG A 34 9.36 -14.30 6.19
C ARG A 34 9.91 -15.59 6.78
N ALA A 35 11.07 -15.56 7.43
CA ALA A 35 11.66 -16.75 8.03
C ALA A 35 10.77 -17.31 9.16
N ASP A 36 10.20 -16.42 9.97
CA ASP A 36 9.31 -16.77 11.08
C ASP A 36 8.00 -17.41 10.58
N VAL A 37 7.24 -16.69 9.75
CA VAL A 37 5.90 -17.14 9.34
C VAL A 37 5.89 -18.28 8.33
N THR A 38 7.04 -18.64 7.77
CA THR A 38 7.17 -19.78 6.85
C THR A 38 7.78 -21.02 7.54
N ASN A 39 8.14 -20.90 8.82
CA ASN A 39 8.73 -21.99 9.58
C ASN A 39 7.70 -23.10 9.84
N ILE A 40 7.90 -24.26 9.23
CA ILE A 40 7.03 -25.44 9.37
C ILE A 40 6.92 -25.98 10.80
N ASN A 41 7.88 -25.62 11.66
CA ASN A 41 7.91 -26.02 13.07
C ASN A 41 7.31 -24.97 14.00
N ALA A 42 6.82 -23.83 13.48
CA ALA A 42 6.15 -22.82 14.28
C ALA A 42 4.78 -23.31 14.76
N ALA A 43 4.36 -22.82 15.92
CA ALA A 43 3.03 -23.10 16.47
C ALA A 43 1.92 -22.57 15.53
N PRO A 44 0.69 -23.12 15.61
CA PRO A 44 -0.45 -22.65 14.81
C PRO A 44 -0.63 -21.11 14.86
N PRO A 45 -1.08 -20.48 13.77
CA PRO A 45 -1.79 -21.08 12.64
C PRO A 45 -0.93 -21.25 11.37
N LEU A 46 -0.12 -22.32 11.33
CA LEU A 46 0.52 -22.93 10.14
C LEU A 46 1.45 -22.04 9.29
N PRO A 47 2.49 -22.61 8.67
CA PRO A 47 3.44 -21.85 7.87
C PRO A 47 2.76 -21.26 6.62
N LEU A 48 2.80 -19.94 6.48
CA LEU A 48 2.45 -19.25 5.25
C LEU A 48 3.39 -19.73 4.13
N PRO A 49 2.90 -19.90 2.89
CA PRO A 49 3.78 -20.12 1.75
C PRO A 49 4.76 -18.96 1.61
N SER A 50 6.02 -19.25 1.32
CA SER A 50 7.04 -18.20 1.22
C SER A 50 6.77 -17.18 0.09
N SER A 51 5.93 -17.54 -0.88
CA SER A 51 5.44 -16.67 -1.96
C SER A 51 4.28 -15.74 -1.55
N ALA A 52 3.67 -15.96 -0.38
CA ALA A 52 2.64 -15.08 0.16
C ALA A 52 3.24 -13.79 0.76
N VAL A 53 4.47 -13.86 1.28
CA VAL A 53 5.18 -12.68 1.82
C VAL A 53 5.76 -11.86 0.67
N ARG A 54 5.48 -10.57 0.66
CA ARG A 54 5.92 -9.63 -0.37
C ARG A 54 7.43 -9.43 -0.31
N PRO A 55 8.16 -9.56 -1.43
CA PRO A 55 9.59 -9.23 -1.45
C PRO A 55 9.82 -7.76 -1.12
N PRO A 56 10.90 -7.39 -0.41
CA PRO A 56 11.16 -6.01 0.00
C PRO A 56 11.16 -5.00 -1.16
N GLY A 57 11.69 -5.38 -2.32
CA GLY A 57 11.74 -4.53 -3.52
C GLY A 57 10.37 -4.22 -4.13
N THR A 58 9.31 -4.89 -3.65
CA THR A 58 7.93 -4.67 -4.09
C THR A 58 7.08 -3.92 -3.07
N MET A 59 7.60 -3.62 -1.88
CA MET A 59 6.85 -2.89 -0.85
C MET A 59 6.79 -1.40 -1.17
N HIS A 60 5.59 -0.85 -1.15
CA HIS A 60 5.29 0.53 -1.46
C HIS A 60 3.97 0.94 -0.78
N ILE A 61 3.73 2.24 -0.63
CA ILE A 61 2.43 2.79 -0.25
C ILE A 61 1.75 3.29 -1.52
N THR A 62 0.62 2.70 -1.89
CA THR A 62 -0.13 3.09 -3.10
C THR A 62 -0.97 4.34 -2.83
N LEU A 63 -0.78 5.39 -3.64
CA LEU A 63 -1.59 6.61 -3.60
C LEU A 63 -2.79 6.51 -4.55
N GLY A 64 -2.65 5.77 -5.65
CA GLY A 64 -3.73 5.55 -6.60
C GLY A 64 -3.30 4.65 -7.76
N VAL A 65 -4.28 4.08 -8.45
CA VAL A 65 -4.07 3.23 -9.63
C VAL A 65 -4.58 3.93 -10.88
N MET A 66 -3.95 3.62 -12.01
CA MET A 66 -4.24 4.23 -13.30
C MET A 66 -4.35 3.16 -14.39
N SER A 67 -5.26 3.36 -15.34
CA SER A 67 -5.35 2.56 -16.56
C SER A 67 -4.77 3.38 -17.72
N LEU A 68 -3.48 3.18 -17.99
CA LEU A 68 -2.71 3.89 -19.03
C LEU A 68 -2.28 2.90 -20.15
N PRO A 69 -3.22 2.35 -20.94
CA PRO A 69 -2.90 1.42 -22.02
C PRO A 69 -2.22 2.12 -23.22
N GLN A 70 -2.48 3.42 -23.41
CA GLN A 70 -1.93 4.18 -24.53
C GLN A 70 -0.66 4.94 -24.12
N PRO A 71 0.40 4.96 -24.96
CA PRO A 71 1.63 5.71 -24.68
C PRO A 71 1.39 7.20 -24.38
N ALA A 72 0.42 7.82 -25.05
CA ALA A 72 0.06 9.23 -24.81
C ALA A 72 -0.48 9.48 -23.39
N GLN A 73 -1.29 8.56 -22.86
CA GLN A 73 -1.80 8.67 -21.48
C GLN A 73 -0.67 8.49 -20.46
N LEU A 74 0.26 7.56 -20.72
CA LEU A 74 1.44 7.38 -19.89
C LEU A 74 2.32 8.63 -19.89
N ALA A 75 2.60 9.20 -21.07
CA ALA A 75 3.37 10.43 -21.21
C ALA A 75 2.73 11.60 -20.45
N ARG A 76 1.40 11.73 -20.48
CA ARG A 76 0.66 12.73 -19.69
C ARG A 76 0.85 12.52 -18.17
N ALA A 77 0.79 11.28 -17.69
CA ALA A 77 0.99 10.97 -16.27
C ALA A 77 2.42 11.26 -15.80
N VAL A 78 3.41 10.91 -16.63
CA VAL A 78 4.83 11.24 -16.39
C VAL A 78 5.04 12.76 -16.38
N ALA A 79 4.48 13.48 -17.35
CA ALA A 79 4.57 14.93 -17.41
C ALA A 79 3.94 15.60 -16.18
N LEU A 80 2.77 15.09 -15.74
CA LEU A 80 2.13 15.58 -14.51
C LEU A 80 3.00 15.34 -13.28
N LEU A 81 3.57 14.14 -13.12
CA LEU A 81 4.43 13.83 -11.98
C LEU A 81 5.66 14.75 -11.94
N ARG A 82 6.32 14.97 -13.08
CA ARG A 82 7.47 15.88 -13.21
C ARG A 82 7.12 17.32 -12.89
N GLY A 83 5.92 17.78 -13.27
CA GLY A 83 5.44 19.13 -13.02
C GLY A 83 4.80 19.35 -11.65
N LEU A 84 4.65 18.31 -10.83
CA LEU A 84 3.89 18.37 -9.57
C LEU A 84 4.56 19.23 -8.49
N CYS A 85 5.90 19.34 -8.50
CA CYS A 85 6.71 19.96 -7.45
C CYS A 85 6.27 19.50 -6.04
N PRO A 86 6.57 18.25 -5.62
CA PRO A 86 6.03 17.68 -4.37
C PRO A 86 6.29 18.52 -3.11
N ARG A 87 7.41 19.24 -3.02
CA ARG A 87 7.70 20.22 -1.95
C ARG A 87 6.62 21.27 -1.79
N THR A 88 6.17 21.83 -2.90
CA THR A 88 5.11 22.85 -2.91
C THR A 88 3.80 22.25 -2.42
N VAL A 89 3.43 21.05 -2.90
CA VAL A 89 2.23 20.34 -2.43
C VAL A 89 2.30 20.06 -0.94
N LEU A 90 3.46 19.67 -0.42
CA LEU A 90 3.67 19.42 1.00
C LEU A 90 3.54 20.71 1.83
N ALA A 91 4.15 21.80 1.39
CA ALA A 91 4.05 23.11 2.04
C ALA A 91 2.60 23.64 2.06
N GLU A 92 1.88 23.53 0.94
CA GLU A 92 0.46 23.88 0.84
C GLU A 92 -0.39 23.04 1.80
N THR A 93 -0.11 21.73 1.88
CA THR A 93 -0.81 20.80 2.76
C THR A 93 -0.59 21.16 4.22
N ARG A 94 0.66 21.43 4.63
CA ARG A 94 1.01 21.86 5.99
C ARG A 94 0.31 23.16 6.37
N ALA A 95 0.30 24.14 5.46
CA ALA A 95 -0.42 25.40 5.67
C ALA A 95 -1.95 25.19 5.80
N ALA A 96 -2.54 24.29 5.00
CA ALA A 96 -3.96 23.96 5.08
C ALA A 96 -4.34 23.29 6.41
N LEU A 97 -3.51 22.35 6.90
CA LEU A 97 -3.71 21.71 8.20
C LEU A 97 -3.57 22.70 9.37
N ARG A 98 -2.57 23.58 9.33
CA ARG A 98 -2.39 24.65 10.33
C ARG A 98 -3.61 25.57 10.40
N ARG A 99 -4.16 25.98 9.24
CA ARG A 99 -5.39 26.80 9.18
C ARG A 99 -6.60 26.09 9.78
N ARG A 100 -6.76 24.78 9.52
CA ARG A 100 -7.87 23.98 10.09
C ARG A 100 -7.79 23.88 11.61
N ARG A 101 -6.60 23.62 12.15
CA ARG A 101 -6.37 23.58 13.62
C ARG A 101 -6.63 24.95 14.26
N GLY A 102 -6.21 26.04 13.62
CA GLY A 102 -6.46 27.40 14.09
C GLY A 102 -7.93 27.81 14.08
N ALA A 103 -8.69 27.41 13.05
CA ALA A 103 -10.12 27.69 12.95
C ALA A 103 -10.97 26.97 14.02
N GLY A 104 -10.55 25.77 14.46
CA GLY A 104 -11.21 25.01 15.53
C GLY A 104 -11.07 25.61 16.94
N ARG A 105 -10.08 26.49 17.15
CA ARG A 105 -9.86 27.20 18.44
C ARG A 105 -10.62 28.53 18.56
N GLY A 106 -11.30 28.99 17.49
CA GLY A 106 -11.87 30.33 17.39
C GLY A 106 -13.33 30.53 17.84
N LEU A 107 -13.98 29.53 18.45
CA LEU A 107 -15.41 29.63 18.85
C LEU A 107 -15.66 29.77 20.36
N ALA A 108 -14.63 29.93 21.19
CA ALA A 108 -14.80 30.35 22.59
C ALA A 108 -14.78 31.88 22.70
N CYS A 109 -15.86 32.55 22.28
CA CYS A 109 -16.08 33.96 22.62
C CYS A 109 -16.46 34.07 24.11
N SER A 110 -15.51 34.49 24.94
CA SER A 110 -15.81 35.16 26.21
C SER A 110 -15.11 36.52 26.18
N PRO A 111 -15.84 37.65 26.28
CA PRO A 111 -15.22 38.96 26.19
C PRO A 111 -14.62 39.29 27.56
N ARG A 112 -13.30 39.15 27.71
CA ARG A 112 -12.60 39.75 28.86
C ARG A 112 -11.28 40.39 28.46
N VAL A 113 -11.36 41.72 28.40
CA VAL A 113 -10.41 42.74 28.89
C VAL A 113 -8.94 42.55 28.50
N ALA A 114 -8.48 43.49 27.68
CA ALA A 114 -7.08 43.74 27.37
C ALA A 114 -6.22 43.87 28.65
N SER A 115 -5.16 43.07 28.75
CA SER A 115 -3.97 43.37 29.54
C SER A 115 -2.76 42.54 29.05
N GLN A 116 -1.85 43.26 28.40
CA GLN A 116 -0.38 43.17 28.40
C GLN A 116 0.32 41.80 28.62
N LYS A 117 1.10 41.44 27.58
CA LYS A 117 2.48 40.92 27.58
C LYS A 117 2.94 40.00 28.74
N ASN A 118 3.20 38.73 28.40
CA ASN A 118 4.50 38.06 28.57
C ASN A 118 4.49 36.75 27.78
N GLU A 119 5.37 36.60 26.78
CA GLU A 119 6.70 35.96 26.86
C GLU A 119 6.62 34.43 26.77
N LYS A 120 6.97 33.94 25.57
CA LYS A 120 7.65 32.67 25.27
C LYS A 120 7.20 31.44 26.06
N ASN A 121 6.16 30.79 25.54
CA ASN A 121 6.19 29.35 25.39
C ASN A 121 6.24 29.06 23.88
N GLU A 122 7.43 29.27 23.32
CA GLU A 122 7.83 28.54 22.13
C GLU A 122 8.09 27.11 22.63
N GLU A 123 7.02 26.30 22.69
CA GLU A 123 7.22 24.87 22.49
C GLU A 123 7.68 24.77 21.04
N GLU A 124 9.00 24.67 20.89
CA GLU A 124 9.68 24.45 19.63
C GLU A 124 8.98 23.25 18.95
N GLU A 125 8.13 23.52 17.96
CA GLU A 125 7.74 22.52 16.95
C GLU A 125 9.00 22.23 16.12
N GLU A 126 9.94 21.49 16.71
CA GLU A 126 11.09 20.88 16.04
C GLU A 126 10.60 19.82 15.04
N ASP A 127 10.00 20.25 13.93
CA ASP A 127 9.78 19.40 12.75
C ASP A 127 9.59 20.25 11.48
N ASP A 128 10.19 21.45 11.42
CA ASP A 128 10.13 22.34 10.26
C ASP A 128 11.25 22.10 9.23
N ASP A 129 11.80 20.89 9.14
CA ASP A 129 12.76 20.50 8.09
C ASP A 129 12.14 20.45 6.67
N GLY A 130 10.88 20.84 6.50
CA GLY A 130 10.14 20.72 5.24
C GLY A 130 9.88 19.27 4.78
N SER A 131 10.35 18.29 5.55
CA SER A 131 10.24 16.85 5.27
C SER A 131 8.94 16.25 5.82
N VAL A 132 8.51 15.13 5.24
CA VAL A 132 7.42 14.30 5.78
C VAL A 132 7.95 12.91 6.12
N TRP A 133 7.69 12.47 7.34
CA TRP A 133 8.21 11.23 7.90
C TRP A 133 7.07 10.24 8.14
N LEU A 134 7.37 8.96 7.99
CA LEU A 134 6.43 7.88 8.30
C LEU A 134 7.10 6.75 9.07
N THR A 135 6.34 6.09 9.93
CA THR A 135 6.71 4.83 10.56
C THR A 135 5.72 3.76 10.12
N LEU A 136 6.19 2.60 9.66
CA LEU A 136 5.34 1.42 9.40
C LEU A 136 5.38 0.53 10.63
N LYS A 137 4.24 0.45 11.34
CA LYS A 137 4.13 -0.34 12.57
C LYS A 137 2.81 -1.10 12.60
N GLY A 138 2.86 -2.32 13.12
CA GLY A 138 1.71 -3.18 13.25
C GLY A 138 1.38 -3.96 11.99
N LEU A 139 0.42 -4.86 12.12
CA LEU A 139 -0.09 -5.67 11.02
C LEU A 139 -1.61 -5.66 11.08
N HIS A 140 -2.26 -5.48 9.92
CA HIS A 140 -3.70 -5.39 9.81
C HIS A 140 -4.22 -6.23 8.65
N ALA A 141 -5.43 -6.77 8.82
CA ALA A 141 -6.16 -7.44 7.76
C ALA A 141 -6.89 -6.43 6.87
N MET A 142 -6.88 -6.66 5.57
CA MET A 142 -7.65 -5.86 4.61
C MET A 142 -9.15 -6.22 4.63
N GLN A 143 -9.47 -7.44 5.05
CA GLN A 143 -10.84 -7.95 5.20
C GLN A 143 -11.04 -8.43 6.65
N ASP A 144 -11.93 -9.40 6.85
CA ASP A 144 -12.13 -10.06 8.13
C ASP A 144 -10.83 -10.75 8.60
N PRO A 145 -10.32 -10.46 9.82
CA PRO A 145 -9.16 -11.15 10.38
C PRO A 145 -9.27 -12.68 10.42
N SER A 146 -10.47 -13.23 10.55
CA SER A 146 -10.70 -14.69 10.56
C SER A 146 -10.62 -15.32 9.17
N SER A 147 -10.72 -14.51 8.11
CA SER A 147 -10.63 -14.95 6.72
C SER A 147 -10.15 -13.82 5.83
N THR A 148 -8.84 -13.69 5.68
CA THR A 148 -8.21 -12.68 4.83
C THR A 148 -7.15 -13.27 3.91
N GLY A 149 -6.97 -12.65 2.75
CA GLY A 149 -5.87 -12.97 1.83
C GLY A 149 -4.82 -11.87 1.73
N VAL A 150 -4.99 -10.75 2.43
CA VAL A 150 -4.10 -9.58 2.35
C VAL A 150 -3.87 -9.00 3.73
N LEU A 151 -2.61 -8.95 4.14
CA LEU A 151 -2.17 -8.26 5.34
C LEU A 151 -1.28 -7.08 4.97
N TYR A 152 -1.41 -5.99 5.70
CA TYR A 152 -0.66 -4.77 5.45
C TYR A 152 -0.18 -4.12 6.74
N ALA A 153 0.91 -3.38 6.64
CA ALA A 153 1.38 -2.47 7.67
C ALA A 153 0.84 -1.05 7.37
N PRO A 154 0.11 -0.41 8.30
CA PRO A 154 -0.32 0.97 8.15
C PRO A 154 0.89 1.91 8.34
N PRO A 155 0.95 3.01 7.58
CA PRO A 155 1.86 4.10 7.87
C PRO A 155 1.28 5.00 8.96
N LEU A 156 2.11 5.31 9.94
CA LEU A 156 1.85 6.30 10.97
C LEU A 156 2.68 7.55 10.64
N ASP A 157 2.08 8.72 10.84
CA ASP A 157 2.79 9.99 10.83
C ASP A 157 3.85 10.06 11.95
N ALA A 158 4.76 11.03 11.90
CA ALA A 158 5.76 11.28 12.94
C ALA A 158 5.17 11.35 14.36
N ASN A 159 3.92 11.82 14.48
CA ASN A 159 3.21 11.96 15.74
C ASN A 159 2.41 10.70 16.16
N GLY A 160 2.52 9.60 15.40
CA GLY A 160 1.80 8.36 15.66
C GLY A 160 0.34 8.34 15.18
N ASP A 161 -0.06 9.26 14.32
CA ASP A 161 -1.41 9.30 13.73
C ASP A 161 -1.48 8.44 12.46
N ASN A 162 -2.49 7.56 12.37
CA ASN A 162 -2.60 6.54 11.31
C ASN A 162 -3.51 6.96 10.14
N GLY A 163 -3.79 8.26 10.00
CA GLY A 163 -4.83 8.78 9.11
C GLY A 163 -6.25 8.36 9.52
N PRO A 164 -7.28 8.58 8.68
CA PRO A 164 -8.68 8.26 8.99
C PRO A 164 -9.05 6.77 8.85
N GLY A 165 -8.07 5.89 8.62
CA GLY A 165 -8.27 4.44 8.80
C GLY A 165 -8.32 4.12 10.30
N HIS A 166 -9.09 3.11 10.70
CA HIS A 166 -9.15 2.59 12.09
C HIS A 166 -9.93 3.44 13.10
N GLY A 167 -11.06 4.02 12.66
CA GLY A 167 -12.07 4.59 13.56
C GLY A 167 -11.93 6.10 13.84
N ARG A 168 -10.97 6.79 13.22
CA ARG A 168 -10.89 8.27 13.24
C ARG A 168 -11.53 8.88 11.99
N GLY A 169 -12.19 10.02 12.15
CA GLY A 169 -12.79 10.74 11.03
C GLY A 169 -11.73 11.34 10.10
N GLN A 170 -12.12 11.62 8.85
CA GLN A 170 -11.27 12.31 7.86
C GLN A 170 -10.76 13.70 8.32
N GLN A 171 -11.33 14.24 9.38
CA GLN A 171 -10.98 15.52 9.98
C GLN A 171 -9.67 15.46 10.79
N ASP A 172 -9.24 14.27 11.23
CA ASP A 172 -8.01 14.06 12.02
C ASP A 172 -6.85 13.47 11.19
N ALA A 173 -6.90 13.62 9.87
CA ALA A 173 -5.83 13.13 9.00
C ALA A 173 -4.51 13.88 9.25
N GLY A 174 -3.45 13.15 9.59
CA GLY A 174 -2.11 13.70 9.74
C GLY A 174 -1.46 14.08 8.40
N LEU A 175 -0.23 14.61 8.47
CA LEU A 175 0.44 15.29 7.34
C LEU A 175 0.67 14.36 6.15
N LEU A 176 1.14 13.12 6.39
CA LEU A 176 1.38 12.12 5.36
C LEU A 176 0.11 11.80 4.58
N PHE A 177 -0.99 11.53 5.30
CA PHE A 177 -2.27 11.23 4.66
C PHE A 177 -2.75 12.39 3.80
N ALA A 178 -2.75 13.60 4.37
CA ALA A 178 -3.20 14.79 3.68
C ALA A 178 -2.34 15.08 2.44
N PHE A 179 -1.02 14.90 2.53
CA PHE A 179 -0.09 15.07 1.43
C PHE A 179 -0.36 14.05 0.32
N CYS A 180 -0.45 12.76 0.67
CA CYS A 180 -0.76 11.69 -0.28
C CYS A 180 -2.12 11.91 -0.96
N GLN A 181 -3.12 12.38 -0.21
CA GLN A 181 -4.44 12.69 -0.74
C GLN A 181 -4.39 13.89 -1.71
N ALA A 182 -3.65 14.94 -1.37
CA ALA A 182 -3.48 16.11 -2.24
C ALA A 182 -2.78 15.74 -3.55
N VAL A 183 -1.70 14.93 -3.49
CA VAL A 183 -1.02 14.39 -4.67
C VAL A 183 -1.99 13.55 -5.52
N ARG A 184 -2.71 12.61 -4.90
CA ARG A 184 -3.71 11.79 -5.59
C ARG A 184 -4.78 12.66 -6.28
N GLN A 185 -5.23 13.72 -5.63
CA GLN A 185 -6.24 14.63 -6.16
C GLN A 185 -5.78 15.30 -7.46
N ARG A 186 -4.51 15.73 -7.56
CA ARG A 186 -3.97 16.31 -8.80
C ARG A 186 -4.06 15.34 -10.00
N PHE A 187 -3.85 14.04 -9.76
CA PHE A 187 -4.00 13.01 -10.80
C PHE A 187 -5.47 12.73 -11.16
N MET A 188 -6.38 12.80 -10.19
CA MET A 188 -7.82 12.70 -10.43
C MET A 188 -8.34 13.91 -11.23
N ASP A 189 -7.93 15.13 -10.87
CA ASP A 189 -8.28 16.36 -11.57
C ASP A 189 -7.80 16.36 -13.03
N ALA A 190 -6.66 15.72 -13.30
CA ALA A 190 -6.11 15.54 -14.65
C ALA A 190 -6.80 14.42 -15.46
N GLY A 191 -7.79 13.71 -14.89
CA GLY A 191 -8.47 12.59 -15.51
C GLY A 191 -7.55 11.38 -15.77
N LEU A 192 -6.52 11.20 -14.95
CA LEU A 192 -5.58 10.08 -15.05
C LEU A 192 -5.88 8.97 -14.03
N MET A 193 -6.56 9.31 -12.94
CA MET A 193 -7.03 8.39 -11.91
C MET A 193 -8.54 8.50 -11.75
N GLU A 194 -9.22 7.37 -11.71
CA GLU A 194 -10.64 7.32 -11.37
C GLU A 194 -10.83 7.33 -9.85
N PRO A 195 -11.88 7.98 -9.33
CA PRO A 195 -12.23 7.89 -7.92
C PRO A 195 -12.63 6.46 -7.58
N ASP A 196 -11.95 5.87 -6.59
CA ASP A 196 -12.36 4.59 -6.00
C ASP A 196 -13.58 4.82 -5.11
N ARG A 197 -14.55 3.89 -5.16
CA ARG A 197 -15.75 3.92 -4.29
C ARG A 197 -15.38 3.64 -2.83
N ARG A 198 -14.25 2.97 -2.60
CA ARG A 198 -13.76 2.65 -1.27
C ARG A 198 -13.04 3.86 -0.67
N PRO A 199 -13.04 3.99 0.67
CA PRO A 199 -12.24 5.00 1.35
C PRO A 199 -10.76 4.91 0.95
N PHE A 200 -10.11 6.07 0.84
CA PHE A 200 -8.67 6.12 0.60
C PHE A 200 -7.92 5.65 1.84
N LEU A 201 -7.20 4.54 1.72
CA LEU A 201 -6.44 3.91 2.81
C LEU A 201 -4.97 3.78 2.39
N LEU A 202 -4.09 4.47 3.11
CA LEU A 202 -2.66 4.25 2.98
C LEU A 202 -2.27 2.94 3.67
N HIS A 203 -1.52 2.10 2.96
CA HIS A 203 -1.06 0.83 3.46
C HIS A 203 0.17 0.35 2.70
N ALA A 204 1.04 -0.41 3.37
CA ALA A 204 2.11 -1.17 2.74
C ALA A 204 1.78 -2.66 2.83
N THR A 205 1.50 -3.31 1.70
CA THR A 205 1.13 -4.74 1.69
C THR A 205 2.34 -5.60 2.09
N VAL A 206 2.18 -6.43 3.12
CA VAL A 206 3.19 -7.35 3.65
C VAL A 206 2.92 -8.78 3.18
N VAL A 207 1.67 -9.22 3.25
CA VAL A 207 1.24 -10.56 2.81
C VAL A 207 0.15 -10.42 1.77
N ASN A 208 0.25 -11.16 0.67
CA ASN A 208 -0.82 -11.28 -0.30
C ASN A 208 -0.88 -12.69 -0.91
N THR A 209 -1.93 -13.43 -0.56
CA THR A 209 -2.13 -14.82 -0.99
C THR A 209 -2.53 -14.97 -2.45
N THR A 210 -2.86 -13.88 -3.17
CA THR A 210 -3.09 -13.99 -4.63
C THR A 210 -1.86 -14.42 -5.40
N HIS A 211 -0.67 -14.23 -4.82
CA HIS A 211 0.60 -14.64 -5.42
C HIS A 211 0.94 -16.10 -5.14
N VAL A 212 0.21 -16.76 -4.24
CA VAL A 212 0.36 -18.19 -4.01
C VAL A 212 -0.24 -18.92 -5.20
N LYS A 213 0.63 -19.50 -6.02
CA LYS A 213 0.20 -20.46 -7.04
C LYS A 213 -0.36 -21.66 -6.29
N SER A 214 -1.63 -22.00 -6.50
CA SER A 214 -2.19 -23.26 -6.01
C SER A 214 -1.32 -24.39 -6.56
N HIS A 215 -0.47 -24.98 -5.73
CA HIS A 215 0.02 -26.32 -6.02
C HIS A 215 -1.21 -27.22 -5.94
N GLU A 216 -1.53 -27.90 -7.04
CA GLU A 216 -2.43 -29.04 -7.00
C GLU A 216 -2.02 -29.93 -5.82
N ARG A 217 -3.02 -30.34 -5.01
CA ARG A 217 -2.86 -31.30 -3.92
C ARG A 217 -2.33 -32.61 -4.49
N GLY A 218 -1.02 -32.73 -4.64
CA GLY A 218 -0.31 -33.97 -4.91
C GLY A 218 -0.15 -34.73 -3.60
N LEU A 219 -1.25 -35.25 -3.05
CA LEU A 219 -1.24 -36.31 -2.02
C LEU A 219 -2.51 -37.16 -2.16
N GLY A 220 -2.48 -38.09 -3.11
CA GLY A 220 -3.39 -39.23 -3.20
C GLY A 220 -2.57 -40.49 -3.46
N GLN A 221 -2.33 -41.25 -2.39
CA GLN A 221 -1.79 -42.61 -2.42
C GLN A 221 -2.59 -43.52 -3.36
N GLY A 222 -1.88 -44.44 -4.01
CA GLY A 222 -2.41 -45.26 -5.09
C GLY A 222 -3.38 -46.38 -4.69
N SER A 223 -3.94 -47.03 -5.72
CA SER A 223 -4.23 -48.48 -5.81
C SER A 223 -5.04 -48.76 -7.09
N GLY A 224 -4.60 -49.74 -7.89
CA GLY A 224 -5.46 -50.52 -8.78
C GLY A 224 -5.14 -50.47 -10.30
N PRO A 225 -4.77 -51.60 -10.93
CA PRO A 225 -4.82 -51.75 -12.37
C PRO A 225 -6.22 -52.24 -12.80
N GLY A 226 -6.92 -51.48 -13.65
CA GLY A 226 -8.06 -51.99 -14.41
C GLY A 226 -9.26 -51.06 -14.50
N ALA A 227 -9.51 -50.51 -15.70
CA ALA A 227 -10.85 -50.28 -16.27
C ALA A 227 -10.70 -49.86 -17.74
N GLY A 228 -11.43 -50.54 -18.64
CA GLY A 228 -11.28 -50.49 -20.09
C GLY A 228 -11.86 -49.25 -20.82
N PRO A 229 -11.96 -49.31 -22.16
CA PRO A 229 -12.34 -48.17 -22.98
C PRO A 229 -13.88 -48.09 -23.08
N GLY A 230 -14.48 -47.09 -22.45
CA GLY A 230 -15.92 -46.85 -22.58
C GLY A 230 -16.41 -45.58 -21.88
N ALA A 231 -16.74 -44.57 -22.69
CA ALA A 231 -17.72 -43.50 -22.49
C ALA A 231 -17.84 -42.81 -21.11
N ALA A 232 -17.60 -41.49 -21.08
CA ALA A 232 -18.69 -40.51 -20.99
C ALA A 232 -18.15 -39.08 -20.78
N THR A 233 -18.82 -38.15 -21.45
CA THR A 233 -18.75 -36.70 -21.33
C THR A 233 -18.83 -36.21 -19.89
N ALA A 234 -17.77 -35.58 -19.39
CA ALA A 234 -17.81 -34.72 -18.21
C ALA A 234 -17.11 -33.40 -18.53
N GLY A 235 -17.84 -32.31 -18.31
CA GLY A 235 -17.52 -30.97 -18.79
C GLY A 235 -16.13 -30.47 -18.40
N ARG A 236 -15.55 -29.69 -19.32
CA ARG A 236 -14.43 -28.76 -19.04
C ARG A 236 -14.91 -27.70 -18.06
N GLY A 237 -14.98 -28.05 -16.78
CA GLY A 237 -15.13 -27.13 -15.68
C GLY A 237 -13.90 -26.24 -15.62
N ARG A 238 -14.08 -24.98 -15.99
CA ARG A 238 -13.11 -23.90 -15.88
C ARG A 238 -12.86 -23.67 -14.39
N GLY A 239 -11.98 -24.47 -13.79
CA GLY A 239 -11.66 -24.45 -12.36
C GLY A 239 -11.09 -23.09 -11.97
N GLY A 240 -11.95 -22.23 -11.42
CA GLY A 240 -11.53 -21.01 -10.75
C GLY A 240 -10.62 -21.41 -9.59
N ARG A 241 -9.37 -20.97 -9.62
CA ARG A 241 -8.43 -21.17 -8.50
C ARG A 241 -9.05 -20.56 -7.25
N GLU A 242 -9.41 -21.40 -6.29
CA GLU A 242 -9.89 -20.92 -5.00
C GLU A 242 -8.73 -20.19 -4.31
N ARG A 243 -8.95 -18.91 -3.98
CA ARG A 243 -7.94 -18.05 -3.38
C ARG A 243 -7.67 -18.55 -1.96
N MET A 244 -6.41 -18.79 -1.63
CA MET A 244 -6.02 -19.14 -0.26
C MET A 244 -6.42 -18.01 0.70
N MET A 245 -7.23 -18.33 1.71
CA MET A 245 -7.58 -17.44 2.81
C MET A 245 -6.89 -17.95 4.07
N LEU A 246 -6.50 -17.04 4.96
CA LEU A 246 -5.88 -17.36 6.24
C LEU A 246 -6.66 -16.72 7.40
N ASP A 247 -6.66 -17.40 8.55
CA ASP A 247 -7.05 -16.80 9.83
C ASP A 247 -5.82 -16.08 10.39
N ALA A 248 -5.87 -14.76 10.40
CA ALA A 248 -4.76 -13.89 10.74
C ALA A 248 -4.76 -13.46 12.21
N ARG A 249 -5.78 -13.80 13.02
CA ARG A 249 -5.98 -13.19 14.35
C ARG A 249 -4.75 -13.27 15.25
N THR A 250 -4.16 -14.47 15.39
CA THR A 250 -2.92 -14.67 16.17
C THR A 250 -1.75 -13.85 15.60
N LEU A 251 -1.60 -13.81 14.28
CA LEU A 251 -0.52 -13.07 13.63
C LEU A 251 -0.69 -11.56 13.79
N LEU A 252 -1.92 -11.04 13.76
CA LEU A 252 -2.21 -9.64 14.02
C LEU A 252 -1.87 -9.25 15.47
N GLU A 253 -2.16 -10.12 16.43
CA GLU A 253 -1.82 -9.91 17.85
C GLU A 253 -0.30 -9.93 18.06
N GLU A 254 0.39 -10.94 17.53
CA GLU A 254 1.84 -11.08 17.65
C GLU A 254 2.61 -9.91 17.02
N TYR A 255 2.14 -9.44 15.86
CA TYR A 255 2.79 -8.37 15.11
C TYR A 255 2.15 -6.99 15.33
N ALA A 256 1.26 -6.83 16.32
CA ALA A 256 0.54 -5.58 16.59
C ALA A 256 1.48 -4.39 16.81
N GLU A 257 2.58 -4.61 17.52
CA GLU A 257 3.57 -3.57 17.86
C GLU A 257 4.85 -3.65 17.01
N HIS A 258 4.90 -4.56 16.04
CA HIS A 258 6.09 -4.78 15.23
C HIS A 258 6.40 -3.57 14.34
N VAL A 259 7.63 -3.05 14.42
CA VAL A 259 8.07 -1.91 13.60
C VAL A 259 8.78 -2.42 12.35
N TRP A 260 8.11 -2.29 11.21
CA TRP A 260 8.64 -2.69 9.89
C TRP A 260 9.68 -1.70 9.37
N LEU A 261 9.43 -0.41 9.59
CA LEU A 261 10.26 0.70 9.13
C LEU A 261 10.04 1.88 10.07
N ASP A 262 11.11 2.40 10.65
CA ASP A 262 11.02 3.47 11.65
C ASP A 262 11.51 4.80 11.08
N ARG A 263 10.80 5.90 11.39
CA ARG A 263 11.10 7.29 11.01
C ARG A 263 11.70 7.40 9.62
N HIS A 264 10.93 6.98 8.62
CA HIS A 264 11.32 7.06 7.22
C HIS A 264 10.88 8.37 6.57
N GLU A 265 11.85 9.16 6.14
CA GLU A 265 11.64 10.32 5.28
C GLU A 265 11.07 9.88 3.93
N VAL A 266 9.93 10.45 3.53
CA VAL A 266 9.39 10.28 2.18
C VAL A 266 10.26 11.08 1.22
N ARG A 267 11.13 10.40 0.49
CA ARG A 267 12.10 11.03 -0.42
C ARG A 267 11.63 11.14 -1.86
N SER A 268 10.66 10.33 -2.26
CA SER A 268 10.23 10.27 -3.65
C SER A 268 8.81 9.78 -3.83
N LEU A 269 8.25 10.16 -4.97
CA LEU A 269 7.01 9.63 -5.53
C LEU A 269 7.33 8.98 -6.87
N ALA A 270 6.75 7.81 -7.14
CA ALA A 270 7.03 7.05 -8.35
C ALA A 270 5.75 6.60 -9.06
N ILE A 271 5.79 6.62 -10.39
CA ILE A 271 4.84 5.88 -11.23
C ILE A 271 5.49 4.55 -11.58
N CYS A 272 4.84 3.45 -11.20
CA CYS A 272 5.31 2.10 -11.46
C CYS A 272 4.35 1.35 -12.39
N ARG A 273 4.91 0.49 -13.25
CA ARG A 273 4.13 -0.47 -14.04
C ARG A 273 3.71 -1.65 -13.16
N MET A 274 2.47 -2.08 -13.29
CA MET A 274 1.98 -3.29 -12.59
C MET A 274 2.67 -4.56 -13.11
N GLY A 275 2.82 -5.53 -12.23
CA GLY A 275 3.56 -6.77 -12.49
C GLY A 275 5.03 -6.62 -12.14
N ALA A 276 5.37 -6.92 -10.87
CA ALA A 276 6.76 -6.94 -10.43
C ALA A 276 7.55 -7.99 -11.24
N LYS A 277 8.81 -7.69 -11.51
CA LYS A 277 9.73 -8.55 -12.26
C LYS A 277 10.81 -9.09 -11.31
N PRO A 278 11.29 -10.32 -11.52
CA PRO A 278 12.46 -10.82 -10.82
C PRO A 278 13.65 -9.87 -10.98
N LYS A 279 14.42 -9.70 -9.91
CA LYS A 279 15.60 -8.85 -9.84
C LYS A 279 16.74 -9.67 -9.24
N GLY A 280 17.74 -9.98 -10.07
CA GLY A 280 18.87 -10.82 -9.66
C GLY A 280 18.48 -12.27 -9.34
N ASP A 281 19.45 -13.04 -8.87
CA ASP A 281 19.31 -14.51 -8.77
C ASP A 281 18.71 -15.01 -7.44
N ARG A 282 18.55 -14.11 -6.45
CA ARG A 282 18.06 -14.48 -5.10
C ARG A 282 16.54 -14.53 -4.95
N GLY A 283 15.81 -14.41 -6.06
CA GLY A 283 14.34 -14.37 -6.04
C GLY A 283 13.77 -13.07 -5.45
N ASP A 284 14.54 -11.98 -5.48
CA ASP A 284 14.02 -10.64 -5.23
C ASP A 284 13.13 -10.22 -6.40
N GLU A 285 12.11 -9.40 -6.13
CA GLU A 285 11.25 -8.81 -7.15
C GLU A 285 11.16 -7.30 -6.95
N ALA A 286 11.00 -6.56 -8.04
CA ALA A 286 10.77 -5.13 -8.01
C ALA A 286 9.84 -4.69 -9.14
N TYR A 287 9.14 -3.58 -8.92
CA TYR A 287 8.38 -2.95 -10.00
C TYR A 287 9.28 -2.17 -10.94
N GLU A 288 8.90 -2.14 -12.21
CA GLU A 288 9.49 -1.23 -13.19
C GLU A 288 9.02 0.19 -12.89
N VAL A 289 9.96 1.05 -12.51
CA VAL A 289 9.73 2.49 -12.29
C VAL A 289 9.73 3.17 -13.64
N VAL A 290 8.60 3.79 -14.00
CA VAL A 290 8.47 4.59 -15.22
C VAL A 290 9.03 5.99 -15.01
N GLU A 291 8.72 6.57 -13.86
CA GLU A 291 9.19 7.91 -13.47
C GLU A 291 9.24 7.99 -11.94
N GLU A 292 10.22 8.72 -11.42
CA GLU A 292 10.37 9.00 -10.00
C GLU A 292 10.81 10.45 -9.81
N VAL A 293 10.15 11.16 -8.90
CA VAL A 293 10.46 12.55 -8.55
C VAL A 293 10.78 12.65 -7.07
N ALA A 294 11.75 13.50 -6.73
CA ALA A 294 12.11 13.75 -5.34
C ALA A 294 11.03 14.58 -4.63
N VAL A 295 10.89 14.32 -3.32
CA VAL A 295 10.09 15.13 -2.41
C VAL A 295 10.94 16.17 -1.71
#